data_AF-A0AAV8ZR09-F1
#
_entry.id   AF-A0AAV8ZR09-F1
#
_cell.length_a   1.000
_cell.length_b   1.000
_cell.length_c   1.000
_cell.angle_alpha   90.00
_cell.angle_beta   90.00
_cell.angle_gamma   90.00
#
_symmetry.space_group_name_H-M   'P 1'
#
loop_
_entity.id
_entity.type
_entity.pdbx_description
1 polymer ?
#
loop_
_entity_poly.entity_id
_entity_poly.type
_entity_poly.pdbx_seq_one_letter_code
_entity_poly.pdbx_strand_id
1 'polypeptide(L)'
;MSYGSLDLKNIHDDDIKDKSVVNNVNNVRGLSVLSTTLFIAGEMTGSGILALPKAIVNTGYIGIVLLVVFCINAAYGGIRLGNCWNIVEERYPEHRVETRNPYSVIALKAVGKWGSTLVSNCIRFTLFGAGTVYLLLSAQIIQSLLRNVVPNISSCLYFLIIAVCLIPVMWLSSPKDFTLVGLGAILSTVVACILYFIQILIDAKNNEETVKHQVHGFRDFFFSFGTILFAFGVGGYFVYGEKVESNITLSLTKSPLVDIGNILMAIHLVFAFLIVVNPVCQDVEETFGVPKTFNWKRCGIRTLIAVLMIIVGETIPQFGLILSLVGGSTITLVTFVLPPYFYMKLCDKQSHSWERRKGSDGQYVAYQRDSAIISIGCRNPGYLPASSLLQRQLNKKYIS
;
A
#
# COMPACT_ATOMS: atom_id res chain seq x y z
N MET A 1 -16.85 -11.25 -26.63
CA MET A 1 -18.26 -11.16 -27.06
C MET A 1 -18.53 -9.72 -27.45
N SER A 2 -19.31 -9.56 -28.53
CA SER A 2 -19.66 -8.29 -29.18
C SER A 2 -20.02 -7.19 -28.19
N TYR A 3 -19.25 -6.10 -28.16
CA TYR A 3 -19.67 -4.86 -27.54
C TYR A 3 -20.41 -4.06 -28.60
N GLY A 4 -21.73 -3.93 -28.41
CA GLY A 4 -22.52 -2.94 -29.12
C GLY A 4 -21.92 -1.57 -28.85
N SER A 5 -21.47 -0.92 -29.93
CA SER A 5 -21.11 0.48 -29.92
C SER A 5 -22.37 1.26 -29.55
N LEU A 6 -22.42 1.82 -28.34
CA LEU A 6 -23.37 2.88 -28.03
C LEU A 6 -22.88 4.12 -28.76
N ASP A 7 -23.41 4.28 -29.97
CA ASP A 7 -23.18 5.40 -30.86
C ASP A 7 -23.80 6.65 -30.21
N LEU A 8 -22.96 7.45 -29.56
CA LEU A 8 -23.30 8.69 -28.82
C LEU A 8 -23.80 9.84 -29.74
N LYS A 9 -24.25 9.54 -30.96
CA LYS A 9 -24.59 10.52 -31.99
C LYS A 9 -26.08 10.80 -32.18
N ASN A 10 -26.98 10.04 -31.55
CA ASN A 10 -28.43 10.19 -31.74
C ASN A 10 -29.20 10.23 -30.41
N ILE A 11 -28.85 11.14 -29.50
CA ILE A 11 -29.75 11.52 -28.41
C ILE A 11 -30.48 12.78 -28.89
N HIS A 12 -31.76 12.63 -29.24
CA HIS A 12 -32.66 13.77 -29.41
C HIS A 12 -32.87 14.43 -28.05
N ASP A 13 -32.95 15.75 -28.03
CA ASP A 13 -33.08 16.58 -26.81
C ASP A 13 -34.30 16.25 -25.92
N ASP A 14 -35.20 15.36 -26.37
CA ASP A 14 -36.40 14.95 -25.65
C ASP A 14 -36.20 13.79 -24.64
N ASP A 15 -35.09 13.05 -24.68
CA ASP A 15 -34.80 11.94 -23.75
C ASP A 15 -34.19 12.40 -22.40
N ILE A 16 -33.96 13.70 -22.21
CA ILE A 16 -33.33 14.30 -21.01
C ILE A 16 -34.29 14.37 -19.80
N LYS A 17 -35.52 13.85 -19.91
CA LYS A 17 -36.53 13.93 -18.83
C LYS A 17 -36.63 12.71 -17.93
N ASP A 18 -35.89 11.63 -18.18
CA ASP A 18 -35.95 10.47 -17.29
C ASP A 18 -34.97 10.60 -16.12
N LYS A 19 -35.46 11.21 -15.03
CA LYS A 19 -34.77 11.29 -13.73
C LYS A 19 -34.37 9.90 -13.18
N SER A 20 -34.93 8.80 -13.69
CA SER A 20 -34.57 7.45 -13.25
C SER A 20 -33.20 6.98 -13.75
N VAL A 21 -32.76 7.44 -14.94
CA VAL A 21 -31.45 7.08 -15.51
C VAL A 21 -30.31 7.82 -14.80
N VAL A 22 -30.51 9.10 -14.47
CA VAL A 22 -29.54 9.90 -13.71
C VAL A 22 -29.43 9.43 -12.25
N ASN A 23 -30.54 8.99 -11.64
CA ASN A 23 -30.52 8.48 -10.27
C ASN A 23 -29.81 7.13 -10.12
N ASN A 24 -29.72 6.31 -11.18
CA ASN A 24 -29.03 5.02 -11.12
C ASN A 24 -27.50 5.15 -11.19
N VAL A 25 -26.97 6.23 -11.77
CA VAL A 25 -25.51 6.52 -11.77
C VAL A 25 -25.04 7.03 -10.40
N ASN A 26 -25.92 7.71 -9.66
CA ASN A 26 -25.62 8.25 -8.33
C ASN A 26 -25.75 7.22 -7.19
N ASN A 27 -26.19 5.99 -7.47
CA ASN A 27 -26.51 5.01 -6.43
C ASN A 27 -25.40 3.95 -6.18
N VAL A 28 -24.22 4.12 -6.78
CA VAL A 28 -23.03 3.38 -6.34
C VAL A 28 -22.49 4.09 -5.10
N ARG A 29 -23.00 3.72 -3.92
CA ARG A 29 -22.43 4.16 -2.65
C ARG A 29 -21.00 3.62 -2.54
N GLY A 30 -20.01 4.44 -2.89
CA GLY A 30 -18.61 4.19 -2.58
C GLY A 30 -18.38 4.12 -1.06
N LEU A 31 -17.22 3.59 -0.66
CA LEU A 31 -16.83 3.55 0.75
C LEU A 31 -16.74 4.98 1.32
N SER A 32 -17.22 5.18 2.55
CA SER A 32 -17.04 6.47 3.22
C SER A 32 -15.55 6.73 3.47
N VAL A 33 -15.15 8.00 3.52
CA VAL A 33 -13.76 8.39 3.83
C VAL A 33 -13.31 7.76 5.15
N LEU A 34 -14.17 7.77 6.17
CA LEU A 34 -13.89 7.15 7.45
C LEU A 34 -13.65 5.63 7.33
N SER A 35 -14.53 4.91 6.62
CA SER A 35 -14.37 3.46 6.41
C SER A 35 -13.10 3.14 5.64
N THR A 36 -12.78 3.93 4.62
CA THR A 36 -11.57 3.76 3.79
C THR A 36 -10.31 4.00 4.61
N THR A 37 -10.29 5.06 5.42
CA THR A 37 -9.19 5.35 6.33
C THR A 37 -8.99 4.24 7.36
N LEU A 38 -10.07 3.72 7.94
CA LEU A 38 -10.00 2.60 8.88
C LEU A 38 -9.51 1.30 8.21
N PHE A 39 -9.91 1.01 6.98
CA PHE A 39 -9.40 -0.14 6.23
C PHE A 39 -7.91 -0.02 5.94
N ILE A 40 -7.46 1.15 5.47
CA ILE A 40 -6.03 1.40 5.22
C ILE A 40 -5.23 1.28 6.53
N ALA A 41 -5.71 1.89 7.61
CA ALA A 41 -5.04 1.83 8.91
C ALA A 41 -4.98 0.40 9.47
N GLY A 42 -6.08 -0.35 9.38
CA GLY A 42 -6.15 -1.73 9.85
C GLY A 42 -5.21 -2.67 9.10
N GLU A 43 -5.12 -2.54 7.77
CA GLU A 43 -4.21 -3.32 6.94
C GLU A 43 -2.73 -3.00 7.26
N MET A 44 -2.39 -1.71 7.40
CA MET A 44 -1.01 -1.29 7.69
C MET A 44 -0.52 -1.67 9.10
N THR A 45 -1.44 -1.85 10.05
CA THR A 45 -1.10 -2.25 11.44
C THR A 45 -0.69 -3.72 11.53
N GLY A 46 -1.19 -4.60 10.65
CA GLY A 46 -1.06 -6.06 10.77
C GLY A 46 0.37 -6.60 10.78
N SER A 47 1.01 -6.71 9.62
CA SER A 47 2.37 -7.30 9.52
C SER A 47 3.47 -6.40 10.10
N GLY A 48 3.23 -5.10 10.07
CA GLY A 48 4.15 -4.06 10.52
C GLY A 48 4.48 -4.10 12.00
N ILE A 49 3.45 -4.23 12.83
CA ILE A 49 3.58 -4.25 14.28
C ILE A 49 4.39 -5.46 14.76
N LEU A 50 4.32 -6.57 14.01
CA LEU A 50 4.99 -7.82 14.38
C LEU A 50 6.51 -7.75 14.18
N ALA A 51 6.96 -6.96 13.21
CA ALA A 51 8.37 -6.86 12.83
C ALA A 51 9.10 -5.65 13.41
N LEU A 52 8.35 -4.61 13.82
CA LEU A 52 8.92 -3.34 14.20
C LEU A 52 9.81 -3.38 15.47
N PRO A 53 9.46 -4.10 16.55
CA PRO A 53 10.34 -4.19 17.72
C PRO A 53 11.75 -4.64 17.35
N LYS A 54 11.88 -5.67 16.49
CA LYS A 54 13.18 -6.17 16.03
C LYS A 54 13.93 -5.12 15.22
N ALA A 55 13.22 -4.37 14.39
CA ALA A 55 13.81 -3.32 13.58
C ALA A 55 14.37 -2.16 14.45
N ILE A 56 13.67 -1.81 15.54
CA ILE A 56 14.17 -0.81 16.49
C ILE A 56 15.38 -1.35 17.26
N VAL A 57 15.38 -2.63 17.66
CA VAL A 57 16.57 -3.27 18.28
C VAL A 57 17.79 -3.11 17.38
N ASN A 58 17.67 -3.55 16.14
CA ASN A 58 18.75 -3.53 15.16
C ASN A 58 19.22 -2.12 14.74
N THR A 59 18.40 -1.08 14.92
CA THR A 59 18.77 0.32 14.61
C THR A 59 19.12 1.14 15.84
N GLY A 60 18.87 0.61 17.03
CA GLY A 60 18.96 1.32 18.30
C GLY A 60 18.08 2.57 18.34
N TYR A 61 18.47 3.55 19.16
CA TYR A 61 17.71 4.79 19.36
C TYR A 61 17.52 5.63 18.08
N ILE A 62 18.43 5.52 17.11
CA ILE A 62 18.31 6.18 15.80
C ILE A 62 17.05 5.68 15.07
N GLY A 63 16.66 4.43 15.27
CA GLY A 63 15.44 3.84 14.71
C GLY A 63 14.17 4.61 15.06
N ILE A 64 14.07 5.15 16.28
CA ILE A 64 12.89 5.91 16.73
C ILE A 64 12.79 7.24 15.97
N VAL A 65 13.92 7.93 15.77
CA VAL A 65 13.96 9.16 14.98
C VAL A 65 13.63 8.88 13.52
N LEU A 66 14.21 7.81 12.96
CA LEU A 66 13.93 7.37 11.59
C LEU A 66 12.46 7.01 11.38
N LEU A 67 11.82 6.37 12.36
CA LEU A 67 10.39 6.03 12.31
C LEU A 67 9.53 7.29 12.13
N VAL A 68 9.77 8.35 12.91
CA VAL A 68 9.04 9.62 12.79
C VAL A 68 9.26 10.25 11.41
N VAL A 69 10.51 10.26 10.94
CA VAL A 69 10.88 10.82 9.63
C VAL A 69 10.19 10.05 8.49
N PHE A 70 10.17 8.71 8.54
CA PHE A 70 9.49 7.91 7.52
C PHE A 70 7.98 8.07 7.54
N CYS A 71 7.35 8.20 8.72
CA CYS A 71 5.93 8.50 8.82
C CYS A 71 5.58 9.83 8.14
N ILE A 72 6.36 10.88 8.37
CA ILE A 72 6.16 12.19 7.72
C ILE A 72 6.35 12.08 6.21
N ASN A 73 7.42 11.40 5.76
CA ASN A 73 7.68 11.20 4.33
C ASN A 73 6.59 10.36 3.65
N ALA A 74 6.03 9.36 4.33
CA ALA A 74 4.98 8.50 3.81
C ALA A 74 3.68 9.27 3.65
N ALA A 75 3.32 10.07 4.67
CA ALA A 75 2.18 10.98 4.60
C ALA A 75 2.34 11.98 3.44
N TYR A 76 3.52 12.58 3.29
CA TYR A 76 3.82 13.49 2.19
C TYR A 76 3.71 12.80 0.82
N GLY A 77 4.27 11.61 0.66
CA GLY A 77 4.18 10.80 -0.56
C GLY A 77 2.73 10.46 -0.92
N GLY A 78 1.92 10.05 0.07
CA GLY A 78 0.49 9.78 -0.10
C GLY A 78 -0.30 11.01 -0.54
N ILE A 79 -0.08 12.17 0.09
CA ILE A 79 -0.71 13.44 -0.31
C ILE A 79 -0.32 13.80 -1.76
N ARG A 80 0.96 13.66 -2.13
CA ARG A 80 1.42 13.93 -3.50
C ARG A 80 0.81 12.97 -4.50
N LEU A 81 0.67 11.69 -4.16
CA LEU A 81 0.03 10.70 -5.02
C LEU A 81 -1.45 11.02 -5.24
N GLY A 82 -2.19 11.40 -4.19
CA GLY A 82 -3.57 11.85 -4.29
C GLY A 82 -3.72 13.10 -5.17
N ASN A 83 -2.84 14.09 -5.00
CA ASN A 83 -2.84 15.28 -5.85
C ASN A 83 -2.52 14.96 -7.31
N CYS A 84 -1.64 13.98 -7.59
CA CYS A 84 -1.40 13.50 -8.94
C CYS A 84 -2.67 12.90 -9.56
N TRP A 85 -3.42 12.12 -8.78
CA TRP A 85 -4.68 11.53 -9.24
C TRP A 85 -5.71 12.63 -9.58
N ASN A 86 -5.89 13.60 -8.68
CA ASN A 86 -6.79 14.74 -8.92
C ASN A 86 -6.45 15.49 -10.22
N ILE A 87 -5.15 15.70 -10.49
CA ILE A 87 -4.69 16.33 -11.72
C ILE A 87 -5.05 15.49 -12.95
N VAL A 88 -4.88 14.17 -12.88
CA VAL A 88 -5.21 13.26 -13.98
C VAL A 88 -6.71 13.21 -14.23
N GLU A 89 -7.51 13.08 -13.17
CA GLU A 89 -8.97 13.01 -13.25
C GLU A 89 -9.60 14.30 -13.79
N GLU A 90 -9.06 15.46 -13.41
CA GLU A 90 -9.52 16.76 -13.93
C GLU A 90 -9.21 16.92 -15.43
N ARG A 91 -7.99 16.54 -15.86
CA ARG A 91 -7.47 16.78 -17.21
C ARG A 91 -7.86 15.74 -18.25
N TYR A 92 -8.20 14.53 -17.82
CA TYR A 92 -8.48 13.38 -18.69
C TYR A 92 -9.86 12.80 -18.34
N PRO A 93 -10.94 13.23 -19.05
CA PRO A 93 -12.30 12.78 -18.78
C PRO A 93 -12.47 11.26 -18.83
N GLU A 94 -11.64 10.55 -19.61
CA GLU A 94 -11.65 9.08 -19.70
C GLU A 94 -11.32 8.38 -18.38
N HIS A 95 -10.75 9.09 -17.40
CA HIS A 95 -10.34 8.57 -16.10
C HIS A 95 -11.24 8.99 -14.95
N ARG A 96 -12.37 9.66 -15.22
CA ARG A 96 -13.41 9.98 -14.22
C ARG A 96 -14.28 8.78 -13.84
N VAL A 97 -14.12 7.68 -14.58
CA VAL A 97 -14.73 6.37 -14.28
C VAL A 97 -13.75 5.49 -13.52
N GLU A 98 -14.29 4.49 -12.82
CA GLU A 98 -13.50 3.58 -11.98
C GLU A 98 -12.30 3.00 -12.74
N THR A 99 -11.10 3.33 -12.26
CA THR A 99 -9.84 2.91 -12.86
C THR A 99 -9.14 1.92 -11.95
N ARG A 100 -8.86 0.73 -12.46
CA ARG A 100 -8.28 -0.38 -11.68
C ARG A 100 -6.86 -0.11 -11.16
N ASN A 101 -6.01 0.51 -12.00
CA ASN A 101 -4.58 0.72 -11.69
C ASN A 101 -4.22 2.22 -11.74
N PRO A 102 -4.75 3.05 -10.82
CA PRO A 102 -4.63 4.51 -10.88
C PRO A 102 -3.17 4.98 -10.85
N TYR A 103 -2.31 4.33 -10.08
CA TYR A 103 -0.91 4.70 -9.98
C TYR A 103 -0.15 4.49 -11.32
N SER A 104 -0.38 3.37 -11.99
CA SER A 104 0.22 3.12 -13.31
C SER A 104 -0.23 4.14 -14.36
N VAL A 105 -1.47 4.64 -14.25
CA VAL A 105 -2.02 5.68 -15.12
C VAL A 105 -1.40 7.04 -14.83
N ILE A 106 -1.21 7.40 -13.55
CA ILE A 106 -0.46 8.60 -13.16
C ILE A 106 0.91 8.59 -13.82
N ALA A 107 1.64 7.48 -13.72
CA ALA A 107 2.96 7.34 -14.33
C ALA A 107 2.92 7.43 -15.86
N LEU A 108 1.92 6.80 -16.50
CA LEU A 108 1.71 6.88 -17.94
C LEU A 108 1.51 8.33 -18.40
N LYS A 109 0.65 9.09 -17.70
CA LYS A 109 0.36 10.48 -18.04
C LYS A 109 1.50 11.43 -17.63
N ALA A 110 2.29 11.11 -16.62
CA ALA A 110 3.42 11.92 -16.19
C ALA A 110 4.64 11.76 -17.13
N VAL A 111 5.11 10.52 -17.31
CA VAL A 111 6.40 10.23 -17.96
C VAL A 111 6.33 9.20 -19.10
N GLY A 112 5.13 8.70 -19.41
CA GLY A 112 4.90 7.79 -20.54
C GLY A 112 4.94 6.31 -20.16
N LYS A 113 4.91 5.45 -21.20
CA LYS A 113 4.75 3.99 -21.06
C LYS A 113 5.82 3.33 -20.19
N TRP A 114 7.06 3.82 -20.28
CA TRP A 114 8.17 3.28 -19.48
C TRP A 114 7.91 3.43 -17.98
N GLY A 115 7.51 4.61 -17.51
CA GLY A 115 7.22 4.83 -16.09
C GLY A 115 6.00 4.05 -15.61
N SER A 116 4.98 3.91 -16.47
CA SER A 116 3.81 3.06 -16.17
C SER A 116 4.20 1.59 -15.96
N THR A 117 5.06 1.07 -16.83
CA THR A 117 5.57 -0.30 -16.75
C THR A 117 6.43 -0.50 -15.49
N LEU A 118 7.29 0.46 -15.16
CA LEU A 118 8.09 0.45 -13.95
C LEU A 118 7.20 0.38 -12.70
N VAL A 119 6.23 1.30 -12.57
CA VAL A 119 5.31 1.35 -11.43
C VAL A 119 4.49 0.07 -11.31
N SER A 120 3.94 -0.45 -12.41
CA SER A 120 3.19 -1.70 -12.42
C SER A 120 4.05 -2.86 -11.91
N ASN A 121 5.29 -3.00 -12.39
CA ASN A 121 6.20 -4.05 -11.93
C ASN A 121 6.61 -3.86 -10.46
N CYS A 122 6.84 -2.63 -9.99
CA CYS A 122 7.10 -2.37 -8.58
C CYS A 122 5.93 -2.77 -7.68
N ILE A 123 4.69 -2.43 -8.07
CA ILE A 123 3.48 -2.81 -7.32
C ILE A 123 3.30 -4.33 -7.31
N ARG A 124 3.50 -5.01 -8.46
CA ARG A 124 3.45 -6.48 -8.56
C ARG A 124 4.44 -7.13 -7.60
N PHE A 125 5.69 -6.67 -7.62
CA PHE A 125 6.74 -7.20 -6.74
C PHE A 125 6.43 -6.94 -5.27
N THR A 126 5.95 -5.74 -4.92
CA THR A 126 5.56 -5.40 -3.55
C THR A 126 4.45 -6.31 -3.04
N LEU A 127 3.36 -6.47 -3.81
CA LEU A 127 2.22 -7.29 -3.39
C LEU A 127 2.58 -8.79 -3.36
N PHE A 128 3.45 -9.25 -4.27
CA PHE A 128 3.97 -10.62 -4.24
C PHE A 128 4.78 -10.89 -2.96
N GLY A 129 5.70 -9.98 -2.61
CA GLY A 129 6.50 -10.07 -1.40
C GLY A 129 5.66 -9.98 -0.13
N ALA A 130 4.70 -9.05 -0.08
CA ALA A 130 3.75 -8.92 1.04
C ALA A 130 2.93 -10.20 1.24
N GLY A 131 2.39 -10.79 0.16
CA GLY A 131 1.67 -12.07 0.23
C GLY A 131 2.54 -13.21 0.77
N THR A 132 3.81 -13.27 0.36
CA THR A 132 4.78 -14.27 0.88
C THR A 132 5.03 -14.07 2.38
N VAL A 133 5.22 -12.82 2.83
CA VAL A 133 5.39 -12.49 4.26
C VAL A 133 4.16 -12.86 5.07
N TYR A 134 2.95 -12.60 4.56
CA TYR A 134 1.71 -12.94 5.26
C TYR A 134 1.57 -14.46 5.47
N LEU A 135 1.87 -15.27 4.44
CA LEU A 135 1.88 -16.72 4.56
C LEU A 135 2.91 -17.22 5.59
N LEU A 136 4.13 -16.67 5.58
CA LEU A 136 5.17 -17.04 6.54
C LEU A 136 4.77 -16.69 7.98
N LEU A 137 4.19 -15.51 8.20
CA LEU A 137 3.72 -15.07 9.51
C LEU A 137 2.55 -15.94 10.00
N SER A 138 1.58 -16.25 9.12
CA SER A 138 0.51 -17.20 9.44
C SER A 138 1.06 -18.55 9.87
N ALA A 139 2.04 -19.10 9.15
CA ALA A 139 2.66 -20.38 9.48
C ALA A 139 3.36 -20.37 10.84
N GLN A 140 4.13 -19.33 11.14
CA GLN A 140 4.82 -19.18 12.43
C GLN A 140 3.84 -19.07 13.61
N ILE A 141 2.77 -18.27 13.45
CA ILE A 141 1.77 -18.08 14.49
C ILE A 141 0.97 -19.37 14.72
N ILE A 142 0.53 -20.04 13.65
CA ILE A 142 -0.21 -21.31 13.74
C ILE A 142 0.65 -22.41 14.37
N GLN A 143 1.94 -22.49 13.98
CA GLN A 143 2.87 -23.42 14.62
C GLN A 143 3.00 -23.15 16.13
N SER A 144 3.12 -21.88 16.53
CA SER A 144 3.23 -21.50 17.94
C SER A 144 2.00 -21.94 18.76
N LEU A 145 0.81 -21.74 18.20
CA LEU A 145 -0.48 -22.17 18.79
C LEU A 145 -0.60 -23.69 18.88
N LEU A 146 -0.22 -24.42 17.83
CA LEU A 146 -0.37 -25.88 17.76
C LEU A 146 0.80 -26.65 18.38
N ARG A 147 1.83 -25.97 18.90
CA ARG A 147 3.02 -26.61 19.46
C ARG A 147 2.72 -27.61 20.59
N ASN A 148 1.67 -27.34 21.37
CA ASN A 148 1.26 -28.20 22.48
C ASN A 148 0.44 -29.42 22.02
N VAL A 149 -0.15 -29.37 20.81
CA VAL A 149 -0.96 -30.45 20.23
C VAL A 149 -0.10 -31.35 19.33
N VAL A 150 0.77 -30.74 18.52
CA VAL A 150 1.63 -31.46 17.56
C VAL A 150 3.09 -30.98 17.69
N PRO A 151 3.88 -31.58 18.61
CA PRO A 151 5.15 -31.00 19.05
C PRO A 151 6.35 -31.12 18.07
N ASN A 152 6.22 -31.79 16.92
CA ASN A 152 7.38 -32.13 16.07
C ASN A 152 7.33 -31.60 14.63
N ILE A 153 6.43 -30.64 14.33
CA ILE A 153 6.30 -30.08 12.98
C ILE A 153 7.05 -28.73 12.87
N SER A 154 7.88 -28.59 11.83
CA SER A 154 8.62 -27.36 11.53
C SER A 154 7.72 -26.27 10.94
N SER A 155 8.14 -25.00 11.06
CA SER A 155 7.45 -23.84 10.46
C SER A 155 7.29 -23.98 8.95
N CYS A 156 8.28 -24.54 8.25
CA CYS A 156 8.25 -24.79 6.82
C CYS A 156 7.10 -25.74 6.42
N LEU A 157 6.89 -26.83 7.18
CA LEU A 157 5.78 -27.73 6.87
C LEU A 157 4.42 -27.07 7.14
N TYR A 158 4.27 -26.27 8.19
CA TYR A 158 3.06 -25.47 8.41
C TYR A 158 2.82 -24.48 7.25
N PHE A 159 3.87 -23.85 6.75
CA PHE A 159 3.81 -22.96 5.60
C PHE A 159 3.30 -23.69 4.35
N LEU A 160 3.84 -24.88 4.03
CA LEU A 160 3.35 -25.70 2.93
C LEU A 160 1.88 -26.11 3.11
N ILE A 161 1.49 -26.56 4.31
CA ILE A 161 0.11 -26.96 4.60
C ILE A 161 -0.85 -25.79 4.37
N ILE A 162 -0.55 -24.62 4.93
CA ILE A 162 -1.39 -23.43 4.79
C ILE A 162 -1.46 -22.99 3.33
N ALA A 163 -0.32 -22.94 2.63
CA ALA A 163 -0.30 -22.52 1.23
C ALA A 163 -1.11 -23.47 0.33
N VAL A 164 -0.97 -24.79 0.51
CA VAL A 164 -1.75 -25.80 -0.23
C VAL A 164 -3.24 -25.67 0.06
N CYS A 165 -3.63 -25.43 1.32
CA CYS A 165 -5.03 -25.19 1.68
C CYS A 165 -5.60 -23.90 1.05
N LEU A 166 -4.78 -22.86 0.87
CA LEU A 166 -5.22 -21.57 0.34
C LEU A 166 -5.22 -21.50 -1.19
N ILE A 167 -4.45 -22.33 -1.90
CA ILE A 167 -4.42 -22.37 -3.38
C ILE A 167 -5.83 -22.56 -3.99
N PRO A 168 -6.65 -23.54 -3.54
CA PRO A 168 -8.02 -23.69 -4.05
C PRO A 168 -8.89 -22.46 -3.77
N VAL A 169 -8.70 -21.82 -2.61
CA VAL A 169 -9.42 -20.59 -2.23
C VAL A 169 -9.04 -19.44 -3.17
N MET A 170 -7.78 -19.36 -3.58
CA MET A 170 -7.32 -18.37 -4.56
C MET A 170 -7.97 -18.54 -5.93
N TRP A 171 -8.44 -19.72 -6.32
CA TRP A 171 -9.11 -19.90 -7.63
C TRP A 171 -10.46 -19.20 -7.70
N LEU A 172 -11.11 -19.01 -6.54
CA LEU A 172 -12.39 -18.34 -6.46
C LEU A 172 -12.24 -16.86 -6.86
N SER A 173 -13.28 -16.33 -7.51
CA SER A 173 -13.40 -14.88 -7.65
C SER A 173 -13.67 -14.28 -6.29
N SER A 174 -12.78 -13.35 -5.93
CA SER A 174 -12.97 -12.30 -4.93
C SER A 174 -14.47 -11.97 -4.78
N PRO A 175 -15.10 -12.27 -3.62
CA PRO A 175 -16.51 -11.92 -3.38
C PRO A 175 -16.71 -10.41 -3.57
N LYS A 176 -17.84 -10.00 -4.17
CA LYS A 176 -18.09 -8.58 -4.48
C LYS A 176 -18.11 -7.69 -3.23
N ASP A 177 -18.32 -8.26 -2.04
CA ASP A 177 -18.43 -7.53 -0.77
C ASP A 177 -17.32 -7.92 0.23
N PHE A 178 -16.13 -7.32 0.08
CA PHE A 178 -15.04 -7.46 1.06
C PHE A 178 -15.27 -6.67 2.35
N THR A 179 -16.31 -5.83 2.42
CA THR A 179 -16.54 -4.93 3.54
C THR A 179 -16.66 -5.68 4.88
N LEU A 180 -17.35 -6.82 4.90
CA LEU A 180 -17.48 -7.63 6.12
C LEU A 180 -16.14 -8.25 6.55
N VAL A 181 -15.41 -8.82 5.59
CA VAL A 181 -14.09 -9.43 5.85
C VAL A 181 -13.08 -8.37 6.29
N GLY A 182 -13.09 -7.20 5.65
CA GLY A 182 -12.25 -6.06 6.02
C GLY A 182 -12.58 -5.53 7.41
N LEU A 183 -13.86 -5.43 7.77
CA LEU A 183 -14.27 -4.97 9.12
C LEU A 183 -13.85 -5.97 10.19
N GLY A 184 -14.04 -7.27 9.92
CA GLY A 184 -13.56 -8.34 10.79
C GLY A 184 -12.04 -8.32 10.97
N ALA A 185 -11.31 -8.08 9.87
CA ALA A 185 -9.85 -7.94 9.89
C ALA A 185 -9.40 -6.78 10.79
N ILE A 186 -9.98 -5.58 10.63
CA ILE A 186 -9.66 -4.43 11.50
C ILE A 186 -9.91 -4.78 12.98
N LEU A 187 -11.09 -5.32 13.29
CA LEU A 187 -11.45 -5.66 14.67
C LEU A 187 -10.46 -6.67 15.27
N SER A 188 -10.11 -7.71 14.51
CA SER A 188 -9.15 -8.72 14.95
C SER A 188 -7.76 -8.12 15.21
N THR A 189 -7.28 -7.22 14.34
CA THR A 189 -5.97 -6.57 14.51
C THR A 189 -5.97 -5.66 15.73
N VAL A 190 -7.01 -4.83 15.91
CA VAL A 190 -7.12 -3.92 17.06
C VAL A 190 -7.14 -4.71 18.37
N VAL A 191 -7.96 -5.77 18.47
CA VAL A 191 -8.04 -6.60 19.67
C VAL A 191 -6.70 -7.31 19.93
N ALA A 192 -6.08 -7.89 18.90
CA ALA A 192 -4.76 -8.53 19.04
C ALA A 192 -3.69 -7.54 19.54
N CYS A 193 -3.67 -6.31 19.00
CA CYS A 193 -2.74 -5.26 19.43
C CYS A 193 -2.93 -4.90 20.91
N ILE A 194 -4.18 -4.76 21.37
CA ILE A 194 -4.49 -4.48 22.78
C ILE A 194 -4.01 -5.62 23.67
N LEU A 195 -4.26 -6.87 23.29
CA LEU A 195 -3.83 -8.05 24.04
C LEU A 195 -2.31 -8.15 24.13
N TYR A 196 -1.60 -7.95 23.02
CA TYR A 196 -0.14 -7.92 23.01
C TYR A 196 0.41 -6.77 23.86
N PHE A 197 -0.20 -5.58 23.80
CA PHE A 197 0.21 -4.46 24.65
C PHE A 197 0.05 -4.77 26.14
N ILE A 198 -1.09 -5.34 26.55
CA ILE A 198 -1.32 -5.77 27.93
C ILE A 198 -0.27 -6.82 28.34
N GLN A 199 0.00 -7.81 27.48
CA GLN A 199 1.01 -8.82 27.78
C GLN A 199 2.41 -8.21 27.94
N ILE A 200 2.80 -7.28 27.07
CA ILE A 200 4.10 -6.58 27.16
C ILE A 200 4.22 -5.85 28.50
N LEU A 201 3.15 -5.23 29.00
CA LEU A 201 3.15 -4.57 30.31
C LEU A 201 3.28 -5.57 31.47
N ILE A 202 2.65 -6.74 31.37
CA ILE A 202 2.79 -7.82 32.35
C ILE A 202 4.23 -8.33 32.37
N ASP A 203 4.80 -8.59 31.20
CA ASP A 203 6.19 -9.04 31.05
C ASP A 203 7.18 -7.98 31.58
N ALA A 204 6.91 -6.69 31.33
CA ALA A 204 7.71 -5.59 31.87
C ALA A 204 7.70 -5.53 33.41
N LYS A 205 6.56 -5.86 34.03
CA LYS A 205 6.43 -5.87 35.49
C LYS A 205 7.09 -7.09 36.13
N ASN A 206 7.07 -8.23 35.43
CA ASN A 206 7.56 -9.51 35.95
C ASN A 206 9.06 -9.76 35.67
N ASN A 207 9.67 -9.01 34.75
CA ASN A 207 11.10 -9.12 34.44
C ASN A 207 11.95 -8.35 35.46
N GLU A 208 12.66 -9.08 36.33
CA GLU A 208 13.63 -8.51 37.28
C GLU A 208 15.04 -8.33 36.69
N GLU A 209 15.31 -8.90 35.50
CA GLU A 209 16.62 -8.81 34.83
C GLU A 209 16.79 -7.54 34.01
N THR A 210 17.97 -6.92 34.07
CA THR A 210 18.31 -5.78 33.21
C THR A 210 18.45 -6.22 31.74
N VAL A 211 17.62 -5.64 30.88
CA VAL A 211 17.65 -5.89 29.43
C VAL A 211 18.88 -5.23 28.82
N LYS A 212 19.70 -6.02 28.10
CA LYS A 212 20.86 -5.48 27.37
C LYS A 212 20.38 -4.88 26.04
N HIS A 213 20.88 -3.69 25.73
CA HIS A 213 20.74 -3.04 24.42
C HIS A 213 22.14 -2.85 23.83
N GLN A 214 22.44 -3.47 22.70
CA GLN A 214 23.74 -3.31 22.04
C GLN A 214 23.61 -2.42 20.80
N VAL A 215 24.72 -1.75 20.46
CA VAL A 215 24.79 -1.00 19.20
C VAL A 215 25.13 -1.99 18.10
N HIS A 216 24.19 -2.19 17.18
CA HIS A 216 24.38 -3.07 16.03
C HIS A 216 25.14 -2.40 14.89
N GLY A 217 25.76 -3.22 14.03
CA GLY A 217 26.54 -2.75 12.89
C GLY A 217 25.69 -2.28 11.70
N PHE A 218 26.36 -1.74 10.68
CA PHE A 218 25.70 -1.22 9.47
C PHE A 218 24.77 -2.22 8.77
N ARG A 219 25.10 -3.52 8.79
CA ARG A 219 24.29 -4.56 8.14
C ARG A 219 22.89 -4.65 8.74
N ASP A 220 22.79 -4.70 10.07
CA ASP A 220 21.53 -4.84 10.80
C ASP A 220 20.70 -3.55 10.69
N PHE A 221 21.38 -2.40 10.62
CA PHE A 221 20.76 -1.11 10.34
C PHE A 221 20.04 -1.09 8.98
N PHE A 222 20.73 -1.45 7.89
CA PHE A 222 20.12 -1.49 6.55
C PHE A 222 19.05 -2.55 6.41
N PHE A 223 19.21 -3.68 7.11
CA PHE A 223 18.18 -4.69 7.21
C PHE A 223 16.88 -4.12 7.79
N SER A 224 17.00 -3.31 8.81
CA SER A 224 15.85 -2.80 9.57
C SER A 224 15.19 -1.58 8.94
N PHE A 225 15.90 -0.89 8.05
CA PHE A 225 15.39 0.23 7.27
C PHE A 225 14.06 -0.09 6.56
N GLY A 226 13.97 -1.26 5.90
CA GLY A 226 12.75 -1.67 5.21
C GLY A 226 11.60 -2.06 6.14
N THR A 227 11.91 -2.44 7.38
CA THR A 227 10.94 -2.87 8.40
C THR A 227 10.39 -1.69 9.22
N ILE A 228 11.17 -0.63 9.44
CA ILE A 228 10.75 0.58 10.19
C ILE A 228 9.61 1.33 9.47
N LEU A 229 9.37 1.07 8.19
CA LEU A 229 8.28 1.68 7.42
C LEU A 229 6.87 1.34 7.93
N PHE A 230 6.75 0.46 8.92
CA PHE A 230 5.49 0.11 9.55
C PHE A 230 5.54 0.37 11.07
N ALA A 231 4.52 1.04 11.63
CA ALA A 231 4.57 1.65 12.97
C ALA A 231 3.96 0.79 14.11
N PHE A 232 4.43 1.10 15.35
CA PHE A 232 4.31 0.45 16.68
C PHE A 232 5.28 -0.71 17.04
N GLY A 233 6.34 -0.40 17.80
CA GLY A 233 7.33 -1.40 18.28
C GLY A 233 8.25 -0.94 19.41
N VAL A 234 8.13 0.30 19.86
CA VAL A 234 8.98 0.91 20.91
C VAL A 234 8.87 0.16 22.24
N GLY A 235 7.65 -0.28 22.61
CA GLY A 235 7.44 -1.05 23.85
C GLY A 235 8.17 -2.39 23.84
N GLY A 236 8.11 -3.13 22.73
CA GLY A 236 8.82 -4.41 22.59
C GLY A 236 10.35 -4.24 22.65
N TYR A 237 10.89 -3.16 22.09
CA TYR A 237 12.32 -2.83 22.19
C TYR A 237 12.75 -2.68 23.65
N PHE A 238 12.04 -1.89 24.45
CA PHE A 238 12.41 -1.64 25.84
C PHE A 238 12.27 -2.88 26.74
N VAL A 239 11.26 -3.72 26.49
CA VAL A 239 10.96 -4.88 27.35
C VAL A 239 11.80 -6.10 27.02
N TYR A 240 12.13 -6.34 25.76
CA TYR A 240 12.81 -7.58 25.33
C TYR A 240 14.23 -7.34 24.80
N GLY A 241 14.58 -6.14 24.33
CA GLY A 241 15.91 -5.81 23.80
C GLY A 241 16.42 -6.82 22.78
N GLU A 242 17.64 -7.33 22.96
CA GLU A 242 18.26 -8.31 22.05
C GLU A 242 17.46 -9.61 21.87
N LYS A 243 16.60 -9.98 22.85
CA LYS A 243 15.81 -11.23 22.83
C LYS A 243 14.62 -11.17 21.87
N VAL A 244 14.36 -10.02 21.23
CA VAL A 244 13.28 -9.88 20.25
C VAL A 244 13.58 -10.73 19.01
N GLU A 245 12.61 -11.56 18.63
CA GLU A 245 12.57 -12.30 17.38
C GLU A 245 12.04 -11.40 16.26
N SER A 246 12.31 -11.75 15.00
CA SER A 246 11.75 -10.98 13.87
C SER A 246 10.23 -10.89 13.93
N ASN A 247 9.55 -11.91 14.46
CA ASN A 247 8.12 -11.90 14.78
C ASN A 247 7.93 -11.79 16.28
N ILE A 248 7.45 -10.64 16.75
CA ILE A 248 7.29 -10.36 18.18
C ILE A 248 6.39 -11.37 18.89
N THR A 249 5.44 -12.02 18.21
CA THR A 249 4.58 -13.03 18.85
C THR A 249 5.34 -14.23 19.39
N LEU A 250 6.54 -14.48 18.85
CA LEU A 250 7.44 -15.54 19.30
C LEU A 250 8.27 -15.13 20.51
N SER A 251 8.35 -13.82 20.82
CA SER A 251 9.06 -13.27 21.99
C SER A 251 8.15 -13.04 23.19
N LEU A 252 6.83 -13.02 23.01
CA LEU A 252 5.88 -12.85 24.12
C LEU A 252 5.86 -14.09 25.01
N THR A 253 5.76 -13.88 26.34
CA THR A 253 5.58 -14.98 27.29
C THR A 253 4.24 -15.68 27.03
N LYS A 254 4.24 -17.01 26.93
CA LYS A 254 3.02 -17.79 26.69
C LYS A 254 1.96 -17.52 27.75
N SER A 255 0.78 -17.08 27.32
CA SER A 255 -0.38 -16.84 28.16
C SER A 255 -1.67 -16.98 27.33
N PRO A 256 -2.84 -17.17 27.96
CA PRO A 256 -4.11 -17.19 27.24
C PRO A 256 -4.38 -15.90 26.44
N LEU A 257 -3.86 -14.75 26.89
CA LEU A 257 -3.98 -13.48 26.18
C LEU A 257 -3.21 -13.52 24.85
N VAL A 258 -1.99 -14.07 24.89
CA VAL A 258 -1.14 -14.25 23.70
C VAL A 258 -1.78 -15.27 22.75
N ASP A 259 -2.34 -16.36 23.27
CA ASP A 259 -3.01 -17.37 22.44
C ASP A 259 -4.22 -16.79 21.70
N ILE A 260 -5.08 -16.02 22.38
CA ILE A 260 -6.21 -15.33 21.74
C ILE A 260 -5.71 -14.32 20.71
N GLY A 261 -4.69 -13.51 21.04
CA GLY A 261 -4.09 -12.56 20.12
C GLY A 261 -3.53 -13.24 18.87
N ASN A 262 -2.85 -14.37 19.05
CA ASN A 262 -2.29 -15.19 17.97
C ASN A 262 -3.38 -15.81 17.09
N ILE A 263 -4.49 -16.27 17.66
CA ILE A 263 -5.63 -16.77 16.86
C ILE A 263 -6.20 -15.64 15.99
N LEU A 264 -6.44 -14.47 16.58
CA LEU A 264 -6.93 -13.29 15.86
C LEU A 264 -5.97 -12.86 14.75
N MET A 265 -4.66 -12.82 15.04
CA MET A 265 -3.64 -12.44 14.07
C MET A 265 -3.48 -13.48 12.96
N ALA A 266 -3.59 -14.78 13.27
CA ALA A 266 -3.56 -15.84 12.25
C ALA A 266 -4.73 -15.70 11.27
N ILE A 267 -5.95 -15.45 11.79
CA ILE A 267 -7.14 -15.20 10.97
C ILE A 267 -6.93 -13.95 10.10
N HIS A 268 -6.49 -12.84 10.70
CA HIS A 268 -6.20 -11.60 9.99
C HIS A 268 -5.24 -11.81 8.81
N LEU A 269 -4.09 -12.43 9.05
CA LEU A 269 -3.04 -12.62 8.04
C LEU A 269 -3.48 -13.53 6.89
N VAL A 270 -4.29 -14.56 7.16
CA VAL A 270 -4.86 -15.43 6.10
C VAL A 270 -5.80 -14.65 5.19
N PHE A 271 -6.69 -13.84 5.76
CA PHE A 271 -7.60 -13.01 4.95
C PHE A 271 -6.85 -11.88 4.22
N ALA A 272 -5.88 -11.24 4.89
CA ALA A 272 -5.03 -10.24 4.28
C ALA A 272 -4.26 -10.81 3.08
N PHE A 273 -3.75 -12.06 3.18
CA PHE A 273 -3.13 -12.76 2.06
C PHE A 273 -4.08 -12.87 0.86
N LEU A 274 -5.32 -13.34 1.07
CA LEU A 274 -6.31 -13.51 0.01
C LEU A 274 -6.67 -12.17 -0.66
N ILE A 275 -6.70 -11.08 0.12
CA ILE A 275 -6.96 -9.73 -0.39
C ILE A 275 -5.79 -9.23 -1.23
N VAL A 276 -4.55 -9.31 -0.71
CA VAL A 276 -3.35 -8.76 -1.33
C VAL A 276 -2.93 -9.53 -2.60
N VAL A 277 -3.11 -10.85 -2.62
CA VAL A 277 -2.70 -11.67 -3.77
C VAL A 277 -3.64 -11.52 -4.97
N ASN A 278 -4.90 -11.15 -4.75
CA ASN A 278 -5.90 -11.11 -5.82
C ASN A 278 -5.62 -10.03 -6.88
N PRO A 279 -5.28 -8.77 -6.55
CA PRO A 279 -4.85 -7.79 -7.54
C PRO A 279 -3.66 -8.25 -8.38
N VAL A 280 -2.67 -8.92 -7.77
CA VAL A 280 -1.50 -9.49 -8.48
C VAL A 280 -1.95 -10.54 -9.48
N CYS A 281 -2.77 -11.49 -9.05
CA CYS A 281 -3.31 -12.53 -9.92
C CYS A 281 -4.07 -11.94 -11.09
N GLN A 282 -4.99 -11.01 -10.83
CA GLN A 282 -5.80 -10.39 -11.87
C GLN A 282 -4.97 -9.53 -12.83
N ASP A 283 -3.86 -8.94 -12.40
CA ASP A 283 -2.99 -8.11 -13.24
C ASP A 283 -2.07 -8.96 -14.13
N VAL A 284 -1.59 -10.09 -13.60
CA VAL A 284 -0.90 -11.13 -14.38
C VAL A 284 -1.86 -11.80 -15.38
N GLU A 285 -3.07 -12.16 -14.96
CA GLU A 285 -4.13 -12.69 -15.82
C GLU A 285 -4.42 -11.76 -17.01
N GLU A 286 -4.52 -10.45 -16.75
CA GLU A 286 -4.73 -9.44 -17.80
C GLU A 286 -3.53 -9.35 -18.76
N THR A 287 -2.31 -9.43 -18.24
CA THR A 287 -1.09 -9.46 -19.05
C THR A 287 -1.05 -10.66 -20.00
N PHE A 288 -1.59 -11.82 -19.58
CA PHE A 288 -1.70 -13.03 -20.40
C PHE A 288 -3.04 -13.15 -21.16
N GLY A 289 -3.91 -12.14 -21.10
CA GLY A 289 -5.21 -12.15 -21.78
C GLY A 289 -6.17 -13.24 -21.28
N VAL A 290 -6.04 -13.65 -20.01
CA VAL A 290 -6.89 -14.71 -19.43
C VAL A 290 -8.28 -14.14 -19.07
N PRO A 291 -9.38 -14.81 -19.49
CA PRO A 291 -10.73 -14.38 -19.14
C PRO A 291 -10.95 -14.36 -17.62
N LYS A 292 -11.77 -13.40 -17.16
CA LYS A 292 -12.11 -13.24 -15.73
C LYS A 292 -13.08 -14.33 -15.21
N THR A 293 -13.68 -15.14 -16.08
CA THR A 293 -14.53 -16.27 -15.68
C THR A 293 -13.68 -17.38 -15.06
N PHE A 294 -14.30 -18.24 -14.25
CA PHE A 294 -13.60 -19.42 -13.75
C PHE A 294 -13.17 -20.31 -14.92
N ASN A 295 -11.86 -20.52 -15.07
CA ASN A 295 -11.30 -21.30 -16.17
C ASN A 295 -9.97 -21.93 -15.76
N TRP A 296 -9.58 -23.02 -16.44
CA TRP A 296 -8.36 -23.76 -16.09
C TRP A 296 -7.08 -22.93 -16.23
N LYS A 297 -7.00 -21.98 -17.18
CA LYS A 297 -5.83 -21.09 -17.35
C LYS A 297 -5.68 -20.17 -16.15
N ARG A 298 -6.80 -19.66 -15.63
CA ARG A 298 -6.84 -18.86 -14.41
C ARG A 298 -6.39 -19.67 -13.19
N CYS A 299 -6.91 -20.88 -13.01
CA CYS A 299 -6.43 -21.78 -11.96
C CYS A 299 -4.93 -22.05 -12.08
N GLY A 300 -4.45 -22.30 -13.31
CA GLY A 300 -3.03 -22.50 -13.61
C GLY A 300 -2.16 -21.31 -13.22
N ILE A 301 -2.50 -20.09 -13.66
CA ILE A 301 -1.74 -18.87 -13.33
C ILE A 301 -1.72 -18.60 -11.83
N ARG A 302 -2.87 -18.68 -11.14
CA ARG A 302 -2.94 -18.44 -9.70
C ARG A 302 -2.14 -19.46 -8.90
N THR A 303 -2.21 -20.73 -9.31
CA THR A 303 -1.39 -21.80 -8.71
C THR A 303 0.08 -21.57 -8.95
N LEU A 304 0.48 -21.16 -10.16
CA LEU A 304 1.88 -20.82 -10.48
C LEU A 304 2.39 -19.68 -9.59
N ILE A 305 1.61 -18.61 -9.43
CA ILE A 305 1.97 -17.49 -8.54
C ILE A 305 2.16 -17.97 -7.11
N ALA A 306 1.22 -18.79 -6.60
CA ALA A 306 1.32 -19.34 -5.24
C ALA A 306 2.55 -20.26 -5.08
N VAL A 307 2.84 -21.11 -6.07
CA VAL A 307 4.04 -21.97 -6.07
C VAL A 307 5.32 -21.13 -6.06
N LEU A 308 5.38 -20.03 -6.82
CA LEU A 308 6.52 -19.11 -6.77
C LEU A 308 6.68 -18.46 -5.39
N MET A 309 5.58 -18.07 -4.73
CA MET A 309 5.63 -17.58 -3.35
C MET A 309 6.13 -18.65 -2.37
N ILE A 310 5.69 -19.90 -2.56
CA ILE A 310 6.15 -21.05 -1.77
C ILE A 310 7.64 -21.24 -1.92
N ILE A 311 8.16 -21.24 -3.17
CA ILE A 311 9.59 -21.39 -3.44
C ILE A 311 10.40 -20.29 -2.73
N VAL A 312 9.94 -19.03 -2.81
CA VAL A 312 10.63 -17.92 -2.13
C VAL A 312 10.60 -18.10 -0.61
N GLY A 313 9.44 -18.47 -0.04
CA GLY A 313 9.27 -18.67 1.40
C GLY A 313 10.08 -19.85 1.96
N GLU A 314 10.20 -20.95 1.21
CA GLU A 314 11.02 -22.11 1.59
C GLU A 314 12.52 -21.85 1.43
N THR A 315 12.91 -21.09 0.39
CA THR A 315 14.32 -20.74 0.17
C THR A 315 14.81 -19.75 1.23
N ILE A 316 13.95 -18.82 1.65
CA ILE A 316 14.26 -17.76 2.60
C ILE A 316 13.17 -17.73 3.70
N PRO A 317 13.18 -18.68 4.66
CA PRO A 317 12.15 -18.80 5.70
C PRO A 317 12.30 -17.74 6.81
N GLN A 318 12.88 -16.59 6.47
CA GLN A 318 13.01 -15.41 7.33
C GLN A 318 12.21 -14.28 6.70
N PHE A 319 10.96 -14.11 7.13
CA PHE A 319 10.09 -13.08 6.57
C PHE A 319 10.68 -11.66 6.73
N GLY A 320 11.50 -11.42 7.76
CA GLY A 320 12.23 -10.17 7.93
C GLY A 320 13.07 -9.84 6.70
N LEU A 321 13.78 -10.81 6.10
CA LEU A 321 14.60 -10.57 4.90
C LEU A 321 13.76 -10.17 3.71
N ILE A 322 12.63 -10.83 3.51
CA ILE A 322 11.70 -10.52 2.43
C ILE A 322 11.10 -9.13 2.64
N LEU A 323 10.66 -8.82 3.87
CA LEU A 323 10.10 -7.52 4.22
C LEU A 323 11.10 -6.38 4.02
N SER A 324 12.35 -6.56 4.43
CA SER A 324 13.42 -5.58 4.26
C SER A 324 13.77 -5.35 2.79
N LEU A 325 13.83 -6.42 1.99
CA LEU A 325 14.08 -6.32 0.55
C LEU A 325 12.98 -5.54 -0.15
N VAL A 326 11.71 -5.89 0.09
CA VAL A 326 10.55 -5.24 -0.52
C VAL A 326 10.41 -3.79 -0.04
N GLY A 327 10.59 -3.56 1.26
CA GLY A 327 10.56 -2.25 1.91
C GLY A 327 11.62 -1.28 1.38
N GLY A 328 12.89 -1.73 1.37
CA GLY A 328 14.03 -0.92 0.93
C GLY A 328 14.10 -0.69 -0.58
N SER A 329 13.42 -1.48 -1.39
CA SER A 329 13.42 -1.35 -2.85
C SER A 329 12.12 -0.72 -3.39
N THR A 330 11.13 -1.55 -3.72
CA THR A 330 9.94 -1.13 -4.46
C THR A 330 9.04 -0.24 -3.64
N ILE A 331 8.83 -0.53 -2.35
CA ILE A 331 8.03 0.34 -1.46
C ILE A 331 8.68 1.71 -1.35
N THR A 332 9.98 1.80 -1.08
CA THR A 332 10.69 3.08 -1.00
C THR A 332 10.53 3.89 -2.29
N LEU A 333 10.67 3.25 -3.46
CA LEU A 333 10.52 3.91 -4.75
C LEU A 333 9.10 4.43 -4.97
N VAL A 334 8.07 3.58 -4.77
CA VAL A 334 6.66 3.95 -5.06
C VAL A 334 6.04 4.82 -3.97
N THR A 335 6.59 4.87 -2.76
CA THR A 335 6.04 5.67 -1.66
C THR A 335 6.73 7.03 -1.57
N PHE A 336 8.06 7.10 -1.72
CA PHE A 336 8.81 8.33 -1.42
C PHE A 336 9.33 9.06 -2.66
N VAL A 337 9.75 8.32 -3.69
CA VAL A 337 10.48 8.91 -4.81
C VAL A 337 9.54 9.28 -5.96
N LEU A 338 8.69 8.33 -6.38
CA LEU A 338 7.86 8.49 -7.56
C LEU A 338 6.71 9.49 -7.40
N PRO A 339 5.96 9.57 -6.27
CA PRO A 339 4.85 10.51 -6.17
C PRO A 339 5.27 11.98 -6.33
N PRO A 340 6.31 12.49 -5.62
CA PRO A 340 6.76 13.86 -5.81
C PRO A 340 7.30 14.12 -7.23
N TYR A 341 8.02 13.15 -7.80
CA TYR A 341 8.54 13.25 -9.16
C TYR A 341 7.43 13.35 -10.21
N PHE A 342 6.42 12.48 -10.12
CA PHE A 342 5.26 12.53 -11.03
C PHE A 342 4.44 13.80 -10.82
N TYR A 343 4.29 14.27 -9.58
CA TYR A 343 3.61 15.53 -9.29
C TYR A 343 4.27 16.69 -10.02
N MET A 344 5.60 16.83 -9.90
CA MET A 344 6.35 17.86 -10.62
C MET A 344 6.15 17.76 -12.14
N LYS A 345 6.29 16.56 -12.71
CA LYS A 345 6.11 16.33 -14.15
C LYS A 345 4.69 16.62 -14.64
N LEU A 346 3.68 16.33 -13.84
CA LEU A 346 2.29 16.65 -14.16
C LEU A 346 2.04 18.16 -14.06
N CYS A 347 2.57 18.84 -13.04
CA CYS A 347 2.45 20.29 -12.92
C CYS A 347 3.11 21.05 -14.08
N ASP A 348 4.23 20.55 -14.61
CA ASP A 348 4.96 21.20 -15.71
C ASP A 348 4.25 21.08 -17.06
N LYS A 349 3.31 20.14 -17.23
CA LYS A 349 2.57 19.99 -18.49
C LYS A 349 1.53 21.09 -18.66
N GLN A 350 1.39 21.58 -19.88
CA GLN A 350 0.40 22.58 -20.28
C GLN A 350 -0.32 22.13 -21.55
N SER A 351 -1.62 22.39 -21.64
CA SER A 351 -2.43 22.24 -22.85
C SER A 351 -3.36 23.44 -22.98
N HIS A 352 -3.58 23.92 -24.20
CA HIS A 352 -4.54 24.99 -24.48
C HIS A 352 -5.99 24.60 -24.17
N SER A 353 -6.29 23.30 -24.13
CA SER A 353 -7.63 22.76 -23.86
C SER A 353 -7.97 22.59 -22.38
N TRP A 354 -7.02 22.81 -21.47
CA TRP A 354 -7.26 22.62 -20.03
C TRP A 354 -7.80 23.90 -19.39
N GLU A 355 -8.84 23.77 -18.57
CA GLU A 355 -9.40 24.87 -17.81
C GLU A 355 -8.35 25.43 -16.85
N ARG A 356 -8.07 26.73 -16.94
CA ARG A 356 -7.10 27.41 -16.07
C ARG A 356 -7.83 27.99 -14.87
N ARG A 357 -7.49 27.53 -13.66
CA ARG A 357 -8.02 28.10 -12.42
C ARG A 357 -7.29 29.41 -12.10
N LYS A 358 -8.03 30.40 -11.60
CA LYS A 358 -7.48 31.70 -11.19
C LYS A 358 -6.86 31.54 -9.79
N GLY A 359 -5.54 31.63 -9.69
CA GLY A 359 -4.84 31.55 -8.41
C GLY A 359 -5.11 32.80 -7.55
N SER A 360 -4.83 32.69 -6.24
CA SER A 360 -4.98 33.77 -5.26
C SER A 360 -4.27 35.07 -5.65
N ASP A 361 -3.22 34.96 -6.47
CA ASP A 361 -2.36 36.07 -6.91
C ASP A 361 -2.87 36.71 -8.22
N GLY A 362 -4.07 36.34 -8.68
CA GLY A 362 -4.69 36.85 -9.91
C GLY A 362 -4.13 36.26 -11.21
N GLN A 363 -3.11 35.40 -11.14
CA GLN A 363 -2.58 34.68 -12.31
C GLN A 363 -3.37 33.40 -12.61
N TYR A 364 -3.61 33.13 -13.90
CA TYR A 364 -4.21 31.89 -14.36
C TYR A 364 -3.17 30.78 -14.34
N VAL A 365 -3.38 29.75 -13.51
CA VAL A 365 -2.48 28.59 -13.41
C VAL A 365 -3.27 27.32 -13.73
N ALA A 366 -2.67 26.40 -14.48
CA ALA A 366 -3.32 25.13 -14.85
C ALA A 366 -3.53 24.18 -13.63
N TYR A 367 -2.93 24.48 -12.47
CA TYR A 367 -3.18 23.88 -11.16
C TYR A 367 -2.56 24.79 -10.08
N GLN A 368 -3.27 25.04 -8.98
CA GLN A 368 -2.77 25.88 -7.90
C GLN A 368 -1.68 25.13 -7.13
N ARG A 369 -0.45 25.62 -7.20
CA ARG A 369 0.68 25.11 -6.40
C ARG A 369 0.40 25.57 -4.98
N ASP A 370 -0.04 24.69 -4.08
CA ASP A 370 -0.29 25.07 -2.69
C ASP A 370 1.00 25.61 -2.05
N SER A 371 1.02 26.93 -1.91
CA SER A 371 2.08 27.73 -1.30
C SER A 371 2.00 27.58 0.22
N ALA A 372 2.57 26.50 0.77
CA ALA A 372 2.86 26.45 2.20
C ALA A 372 4.07 25.62 2.62
N ILE A 373 4.51 24.60 1.84
CA ILE A 373 5.56 23.68 2.36
C ILE A 373 6.80 23.54 1.47
N ILE A 374 6.82 24.07 0.24
CA ILE A 374 8.00 23.92 -0.66
C ILE A 374 8.34 25.24 -1.35
N SER A 375 8.82 26.20 -0.55
CA SER A 375 9.53 27.39 -1.02
C SER A 375 11.04 27.12 -1.24
N ILE A 376 11.55 25.97 -0.78
CA ILE A 376 12.97 25.64 -0.86
C ILE A 376 13.21 24.81 -2.13
N GLY A 377 13.59 25.46 -3.24
CA GLY A 377 14.27 24.75 -4.33
C GLY A 377 13.83 25.02 -5.78
N CYS A 378 12.85 25.89 -6.04
CA CYS A 378 12.49 26.22 -7.43
C CYS A 378 12.36 27.74 -7.65
N ARG A 379 13.48 28.47 -7.50
CA ARG A 379 13.70 29.67 -8.30
C ARG A 379 14.47 29.25 -9.55
N ASN A 380 13.77 29.12 -10.66
CA ASN A 380 14.42 29.09 -11.96
C ASN A 380 14.58 30.56 -12.41
N PRO A 381 15.79 31.10 -12.67
CA PRO A 381 15.98 32.54 -12.94
C PRO A 381 15.49 33.01 -14.32
N GLY A 382 14.91 32.13 -15.14
CA GLY A 382 14.75 32.36 -16.59
C GLY A 382 13.35 32.72 -17.10
N TYR A 383 12.31 32.79 -16.27
CA TYR A 383 10.95 33.06 -16.75
C TYR A 383 10.46 34.45 -16.38
N LEU A 384 10.62 35.38 -17.33
CA LEU A 384 9.86 36.63 -17.39
C LEU A 384 8.35 36.30 -17.40
N PRO A 385 7.53 36.96 -16.56
CA PRO A 385 6.10 36.73 -16.55
C PRO A 385 5.48 37.17 -17.88
N ALA A 386 4.55 36.35 -18.37
CA ALA A 386 3.77 36.54 -19.60
C ALA A 386 2.94 37.83 -19.64
N SER A 387 2.92 38.62 -18.55
CA SER A 387 2.38 39.99 -18.53
C SER A 387 3.17 40.94 -19.44
N SER A 388 4.46 40.70 -19.66
CA SER A 388 5.30 41.58 -20.51
C SER A 388 5.08 41.41 -22.02
N LEU A 389 4.64 40.23 -22.47
CA LEU A 389 4.34 39.97 -23.89
C LEU A 389 2.93 40.47 -24.28
N LEU A 390 1.96 40.42 -23.36
CA LEU A 390 0.64 41.02 -23.58
C LEU A 390 0.71 42.56 -23.62
N GLN A 391 1.53 43.16 -22.75
CA GLN A 391 1.75 44.62 -22.75
C GLN A 391 2.43 45.13 -24.03
N ARG A 392 3.37 44.34 -24.61
CA ARG A 392 4.03 44.66 -25.89
C ARG A 392 3.12 44.53 -27.11
N GLN A 393 2.10 43.67 -27.07
CA GLN A 393 1.10 43.54 -28.14
C GLN A 393 0.04 44.66 -28.06
N LEU A 394 -0.34 45.10 -26.85
CA LEU A 394 -1.30 46.19 -26.66
C LEU A 394 -0.71 47.57 -27.00
N ASN A 395 0.57 47.83 -26.70
CA ASN A 395 1.22 49.11 -27.07
C ASN A 395 1.46 49.29 -28.58
N LYS A 396 1.41 48.23 -29.38
CA LYS A 396 1.50 48.34 -30.86
C LYS A 396 0.17 48.69 -31.53
N LYS A 397 -0.95 48.64 -30.80
CA LYS A 397 -2.28 48.93 -31.36
C LYS A 397 -2.79 50.35 -31.06
N TYR A 398 -2.00 51.16 -30.35
CA TYR A 398 -2.32 52.54 -29.97
C TYR A 398 -1.32 53.59 -30.49
N ILE A 399 -0.39 53.21 -31.39
CA ILE A 399 0.53 54.14 -32.08
C ILE A 399 0.54 53.87 -33.59
N SER A 400 -0.64 53.73 -34.21
CA SER A 400 -0.78 53.81 -35.67
C SER A 400 -2.01 54.60 -36.04
#